data_AF-A0A1F6I7M3-F1
#
_entry.id   AF-A0A1F6I7M3-F1
#
_cell.length_a   1.000
_cell.length_b   1.000
_cell.length_c   1.000
_cell.angle_alpha   90.00
_cell.angle_beta   90.00
_cell.angle_gamma   90.00
#
_symmetry.space_group_name_H-M   'P 1'
#
loop_
_entity.id
_entity.type
_entity.pdbx_description
1 polymer ?
#
loop_
_entity_poly.entity_id
_entity_poly.type
_entity_poly.pdbx_seq_one_letter_code
_entity_poly.pdbx_strand_id
1 'polypeptide(L)'
;MTEAPRFNTGTMPDTDFHYEAFEGLLASFYLSLSPLREGNEQDIADFQTATEALNKLAEGQGVQQPEAAVVQPRPTLEDWGRAEAFTSPSMLLDTFRSFDSDFGIGTKPGTDDFEQRIKLTQTVLGVLARRGVIKARFEEQGGKRYPIGVGTYDQELMSKPLREILQPTA
;
A
#
# COMPACT_ATOMS: atom_id res chain seq x y z
N MET A 1 -18.79 18.59 21.11
CA MET A 1 -18.39 18.71 19.69
C MET A 1 -16.94 18.26 19.64
N THR A 2 -16.66 17.11 19.06
CA THR A 2 -15.29 16.62 18.87
C THR A 2 -14.67 17.44 17.74
N GLU A 3 -13.60 18.17 18.04
CA GLU A 3 -12.79 18.85 17.02
C GLU A 3 -12.32 17.78 16.02
N ALA A 4 -12.51 18.00 14.72
CA ALA A 4 -11.98 17.10 13.72
C ALA A 4 -10.45 16.96 13.92
N PRO A 5 -9.85 15.78 13.72
CA PRO A 5 -8.40 15.62 13.87
C PRO A 5 -7.68 16.67 13.03
N ARG A 6 -6.72 17.38 13.62
CA ARG A 6 -5.86 18.31 12.88
C ARG A 6 -4.82 17.49 12.13
N PHE A 7 -5.11 17.16 10.88
CA PHE A 7 -4.14 16.54 9.97
C PHE A 7 -3.05 17.53 9.58
N ASN A 8 -1.87 17.01 9.27
CA ASN A 8 -0.77 17.80 8.71
C ASN A 8 -1.16 18.38 7.35
N THR A 9 -0.70 19.61 7.10
CA THR A 9 -0.98 20.38 5.89
C THR A 9 0.30 20.99 5.35
N GLY A 10 0.30 21.38 4.08
CA GLY A 10 1.49 21.91 3.42
C GLY A 10 2.42 20.80 2.93
N THR A 11 3.67 21.17 2.67
CA THR A 11 4.68 20.29 2.11
C THR A 11 5.26 19.36 3.17
N MET A 12 5.49 18.10 2.79
CA MET A 12 6.20 17.15 3.64
C MET A 12 7.69 17.54 3.74
N PRO A 13 8.34 17.33 4.90
CA PRO A 13 9.75 17.68 5.07
C PRO A 13 10.65 16.96 4.06
N ASP A 14 11.60 17.69 3.48
CA ASP A 14 12.61 17.18 2.55
C ASP A 14 12.03 16.54 1.25
N THR A 15 10.79 16.88 0.88
CA THR A 15 10.16 16.46 -0.39
C THR A 15 9.48 17.65 -1.10
N ASP A 16 9.10 17.44 -2.36
CA ASP A 16 8.29 18.40 -3.14
C ASP A 16 6.78 18.15 -3.01
N PHE A 17 6.36 17.13 -2.24
CA PHE A 17 4.97 16.67 -2.17
C PHE A 17 4.25 17.18 -0.93
N HIS A 18 2.95 17.43 -1.07
CA HIS A 18 2.10 17.81 0.06
C HIS A 18 1.54 16.58 0.81
N TYR A 19 1.14 16.78 2.07
CA TYR A 19 0.59 15.70 2.89
C TYR A 19 -0.67 15.06 2.28
N GLU A 20 -1.51 15.81 1.56
CA GLU A 20 -2.69 15.24 0.89
C GLU A 20 -2.33 14.33 -0.30
N ALA A 21 -1.17 14.52 -0.92
CA ALA A 21 -0.69 13.58 -1.93
C ALA A 21 -0.29 12.24 -1.32
N PHE A 22 0.33 12.27 -0.14
CA PHE A 22 0.62 11.03 0.59
C PHE A 22 -0.67 10.31 1.04
N GLU A 23 -1.70 11.04 1.44
CA GLU A 23 -3.03 10.46 1.70
C GLU A 23 -3.59 9.74 0.49
N GLY A 24 -3.53 10.38 -0.68
CA GLY A 24 -4.04 9.79 -1.90
C GLY A 24 -3.21 8.56 -2.35
N LEU A 25 -1.89 8.54 -2.12
CA LEU A 25 -1.08 7.32 -2.29
C LEU A 25 -1.57 6.18 -1.40
N LEU A 26 -1.73 6.43 -0.10
CA LEU A 26 -2.19 5.42 0.85
C LEU A 26 -3.61 4.91 0.51
N ALA A 27 -4.51 5.83 0.15
CA ALA A 27 -5.86 5.53 -0.29
C ALA A 27 -5.88 4.71 -1.60
N SER A 28 -4.97 4.98 -2.53
CA SER A 28 -4.83 4.21 -3.78
C SER A 28 -4.43 2.75 -3.50
N PHE A 29 -3.49 2.51 -2.56
CA PHE A 29 -3.19 1.14 -2.10
C PHE A 29 -4.40 0.47 -1.45
N TYR A 30 -5.10 1.17 -0.56
CA TYR A 30 -6.31 0.65 0.09
C TYR A 30 -7.39 0.25 -0.93
N LEU A 31 -7.69 1.12 -1.89
CA LEU A 31 -8.65 0.85 -2.97
C LEU A 31 -8.23 -0.36 -3.81
N SER A 32 -6.95 -0.41 -4.18
CA SER A 32 -6.39 -1.49 -5.02
C SER A 32 -6.51 -2.86 -4.36
N LEU A 33 -6.40 -2.92 -3.04
CA LEU A 33 -6.47 -4.17 -2.27
C LEU A 33 -7.89 -4.51 -1.79
N SER A 34 -8.85 -3.60 -1.92
CA SER A 34 -10.23 -3.79 -1.45
C SER A 34 -10.94 -5.06 -1.96
N PRO A 35 -10.66 -5.62 -3.17
CA PRO A 35 -11.26 -6.90 -3.57
C PRO A 35 -10.97 -8.06 -2.62
N LEU A 36 -9.85 -8.02 -1.89
CA LEU A 36 -9.48 -9.07 -0.93
C LEU A 36 -10.41 -9.10 0.30
N ARG A 37 -11.13 -8.00 0.59
CA ARG A 37 -12.06 -7.89 1.73
C ARG A 37 -13.20 -8.91 1.68
N GLU A 38 -13.53 -9.38 0.48
CA GLU A 38 -14.61 -10.34 0.22
C GLU A 38 -14.07 -11.72 -0.19
N GLY A 39 -12.75 -11.94 -0.07
CA GLY A 39 -12.08 -13.18 -0.40
C GLY A 39 -12.24 -14.28 0.66
N ASN A 40 -11.42 -15.32 0.54
CA ASN A 40 -11.34 -16.35 1.58
C ASN A 40 -10.66 -15.83 2.86
N GLU A 41 -10.57 -16.68 3.90
CA GLU A 41 -9.98 -16.32 5.19
C GLU A 41 -8.57 -15.70 5.06
N GLN A 42 -7.75 -16.22 4.14
CA GLN A 42 -6.40 -15.72 3.92
C GLN A 42 -6.39 -14.35 3.21
N ASP A 43 -7.23 -14.14 2.20
CA ASP A 43 -7.37 -12.85 1.53
C ASP A 43 -7.86 -11.77 2.50
N ILE A 44 -8.84 -12.09 3.35
CA ILE A 44 -9.36 -11.18 4.38
C ILE A 44 -8.24 -10.80 5.37
N ALA A 45 -7.46 -11.79 5.83
CA ALA A 45 -6.34 -11.55 6.74
C ALA A 45 -5.25 -10.68 6.10
N ASP A 46 -4.95 -10.87 4.82
CA ASP A 46 -4.00 -10.04 4.08
C ASP A 46 -4.51 -8.61 3.89
N PHE A 47 -5.80 -8.44 3.59
CA PHE A 47 -6.41 -7.12 3.51
C PHE A 47 -6.33 -6.36 4.85
N GLN A 48 -6.64 -7.04 5.96
CA GLN A 48 -6.52 -6.47 7.30
C GLN A 48 -5.06 -6.09 7.61
N THR A 49 -4.12 -6.98 7.32
CA THR A 49 -2.69 -6.76 7.53
C THR A 49 -2.17 -5.55 6.74
N ALA A 50 -2.57 -5.41 5.47
CA ALA A 50 -2.21 -4.28 4.63
C ALA A 50 -2.86 -2.97 5.14
N THR A 51 -4.14 -3.01 5.50
CA THR A 51 -4.88 -1.85 6.01
C THR A 51 -4.29 -1.34 7.33
N GLU A 52 -3.92 -2.23 8.25
CA GLU A 52 -3.21 -1.86 9.48
C GLU A 52 -1.88 -1.16 9.20
N ALA A 53 -1.09 -1.68 8.25
CA ALA A 53 0.19 -1.07 7.89
C ALA A 53 -0.02 0.34 7.29
N LEU A 54 -0.98 0.49 6.38
CA LEU A 54 -1.34 1.78 5.80
C LEU A 54 -1.85 2.77 6.86
N ASN A 55 -2.69 2.32 7.80
CA ASN A 55 -3.20 3.14 8.90
C ASN A 55 -2.08 3.65 9.81
N LYS A 56 -1.10 2.80 10.12
CA LYS A 56 0.06 3.20 10.92
C LYS A 56 0.99 4.17 10.17
N LEU A 57 1.15 4.00 8.85
CA LEU A 57 1.85 4.98 8.02
C LEU A 57 1.12 6.33 8.03
N ALA A 58 -0.21 6.32 7.92
CA ALA A 58 -1.03 7.53 8.01
C ALA A 58 -0.87 8.23 9.36
N GLU A 59 -0.97 7.47 10.46
CA GLU A 59 -0.80 7.97 11.83
C GLU A 59 0.58 8.59 12.04
N GLY A 60 1.65 7.91 11.62
CA GLY A 60 3.02 8.40 11.75
C GLY A 60 3.29 9.70 11.00
N GLN A 61 2.56 9.94 9.90
CA GLN A 61 2.65 11.19 9.13
C GLN A 61 1.58 12.22 9.51
N GLY A 62 0.71 11.92 10.48
CA GLY A 62 -0.37 12.81 10.90
C GLY A 62 -1.37 13.10 9.78
N VAL A 63 -1.64 12.15 8.89
CA VAL A 63 -2.54 12.31 7.75
C VAL A 63 -3.83 11.48 7.91
N GLN A 64 -4.81 11.70 7.03
CA GLN A 64 -6.04 10.90 7.01
C GLN A 64 -5.75 9.42 6.82
N GLN A 65 -6.49 8.58 7.54
CA GLN A 65 -6.48 7.14 7.28
C GLN A 65 -6.97 6.85 5.86
N PRO A 66 -6.47 5.78 5.20
CA PRO A 66 -6.74 5.50 3.79
C PRO A 66 -8.25 5.40 3.47
N GLU A 67 -9.03 4.69 4.29
CA GLU A 67 -10.47 4.57 4.08
C GLU A 67 -11.18 5.93 4.17
N ALA A 68 -10.78 6.78 5.12
CA ALA A 68 -11.33 8.13 5.26
C ALA A 68 -10.95 9.02 4.06
N ALA A 69 -9.70 8.93 3.59
CA ALA A 69 -9.22 9.68 2.43
C ALA A 69 -9.90 9.26 1.11
N VAL A 70 -10.39 8.02 1.01
CA VAL A 70 -11.26 7.59 -0.10
C VAL A 70 -12.65 8.23 -0.01
N VAL A 71 -13.27 8.22 1.16
CA VAL A 71 -14.66 8.66 1.34
C VAL A 71 -14.76 10.19 1.34
N GLN A 72 -13.76 10.88 1.90
CA GLN A 72 -13.73 12.32 2.09
C GLN A 72 -12.34 12.89 1.71
N PRO A 73 -11.95 12.80 0.42
CA PRO A 73 -10.64 13.26 -0.01
C PRO A 73 -10.47 14.75 0.26
N ARG A 74 -9.27 15.15 0.69
CA ARG A 74 -8.93 16.57 0.79
C ARG A 74 -8.84 17.19 -0.62
N PRO A 75 -9.23 18.47 -0.78
CA PRO A 75 -8.94 19.20 -2.01
C PRO A 75 -7.44 19.18 -2.29
N THR A 76 -7.07 18.86 -3.53
CA THR A 76 -5.68 18.72 -3.94
C THR A 76 -5.51 19.19 -5.38
N LEU A 77 -4.34 19.75 -5.67
CA LEU A 77 -3.88 20.06 -7.03
C LEU A 77 -2.92 18.99 -7.57
N GLU A 78 -2.49 18.05 -6.73
CA GLU A 78 -1.54 17.00 -7.08
C GLU A 78 -2.28 15.74 -7.53
N ASP A 79 -1.74 15.07 -8.55
CA ASP A 79 -2.35 13.85 -9.09
C ASP A 79 -2.40 12.74 -8.04
N TRP A 80 -1.34 12.61 -7.22
CA TRP A 80 -1.28 11.63 -6.13
C TRP A 80 -2.41 11.78 -5.11
N GLY A 81 -2.87 13.01 -4.86
CA GLY A 81 -3.96 13.26 -3.90
C GLY A 81 -5.32 12.79 -4.41
N ARG A 82 -5.44 12.46 -5.70
CA ARG A 82 -6.66 11.89 -6.31
C ARG A 82 -6.58 10.37 -6.26
N ALA A 83 -7.01 9.80 -5.14
CA ALA A 83 -6.92 8.36 -4.92
C ALA A 83 -7.65 7.56 -6.01
N GLU A 84 -6.92 6.69 -6.70
CA GLU A 84 -7.45 5.79 -7.73
C GLU A 84 -6.86 4.39 -7.55
N ALA A 85 -7.65 3.35 -7.85
CA ALA A 85 -7.13 1.99 -7.80
C ALA A 85 -6.09 1.77 -8.91
N PHE A 86 -4.98 1.12 -8.58
CA PHE A 86 -3.94 0.76 -9.54
C PHE A 86 -4.49 -0.21 -10.58
N THR A 87 -4.15 0.04 -11.83
CA THR A 87 -4.73 -0.68 -12.96
C THR A 87 -4.10 -2.06 -13.18
N SER A 88 -2.84 -2.25 -12.80
CA SER A 88 -2.09 -3.48 -13.05
C SER A 88 -1.19 -3.86 -11.86
N PRO A 89 -0.79 -5.15 -11.76
CA PRO A 89 0.22 -5.57 -10.79
C PRO A 89 1.56 -4.84 -10.92
N SER A 90 1.97 -4.47 -12.16
CA SER A 90 3.18 -3.65 -12.36
C SER A 90 3.04 -2.31 -11.68
N MET A 91 1.94 -1.60 -11.93
CA MET A 91 1.72 -0.28 -11.34
C MET A 91 1.70 -0.35 -9.81
N LEU A 92 1.04 -1.36 -9.22
CA LEU A 92 1.05 -1.59 -7.78
C LEU A 92 2.46 -1.80 -7.23
N LEU A 93 3.27 -2.64 -7.88
CA LEU A 93 4.64 -2.94 -7.46
C LEU A 93 5.58 -1.76 -7.64
N ASP A 94 5.49 -1.06 -8.77
CA ASP A 94 6.33 0.09 -9.10
C ASP A 94 6.04 1.26 -8.14
N THR A 95 4.79 1.43 -7.73
CA THR A 95 4.38 2.52 -6.83
C THR A 95 4.89 2.35 -5.39
N PHE A 96 5.34 1.16 -4.99
CA PHE A 96 6.00 1.01 -3.67
C PHE A 96 7.26 1.86 -3.53
N ARG A 97 7.97 2.13 -4.63
CA ARG A 97 9.16 3.00 -4.60
C ARG A 97 8.80 4.42 -4.17
N SER A 98 7.59 4.89 -4.46
CA SER A 98 7.19 6.27 -4.14
C SER A 98 7.22 6.52 -2.63
N PHE A 99 7.01 5.50 -1.79
CA PHE A 99 7.20 5.65 -0.34
C PHE A 99 8.58 6.23 -0.01
N ASP A 100 9.68 5.69 -0.59
CA ASP A 100 11.01 6.24 -0.32
C ASP A 100 11.42 7.38 -1.26
N SER A 101 11.24 7.20 -2.57
CA SER A 101 11.79 8.12 -3.58
C SER A 101 11.12 9.47 -3.58
N ASP A 102 9.81 9.48 -3.30
CA ASP A 102 8.96 10.66 -3.48
C ASP A 102 8.58 11.24 -2.12
N PHE A 103 8.20 10.38 -1.16
CA PHE A 103 7.69 10.81 0.15
C PHE A 103 8.68 10.65 1.31
N GLY A 104 9.87 10.07 1.08
CA GLY A 104 10.91 9.93 2.12
C GLY A 104 10.55 8.95 3.26
N ILE A 105 9.50 8.16 3.11
CA ILE A 105 8.91 7.27 4.11
C ILE A 105 9.55 5.88 4.08
N GLY A 106 9.88 5.40 5.28
CA GLY A 106 10.42 4.06 5.48
C GLY A 106 11.85 3.90 4.95
N THR A 107 12.66 4.96 4.95
CA THR A 107 14.03 4.94 4.41
C THR A 107 15.07 4.43 5.41
N LYS A 108 14.78 4.44 6.72
CA LYS A 108 15.72 4.10 7.80
C LYS A 108 15.37 2.76 8.45
N PRO A 109 16.25 1.75 8.43
CA PRO A 109 15.98 0.49 9.11
C PRO A 109 15.71 0.69 10.61
N GLY A 110 14.71 -0.03 11.14
CA GLY A 110 14.34 -0.01 12.56
C GLY A 110 13.44 1.15 13.00
N THR A 111 12.95 1.97 12.08
CA THR A 111 11.88 2.95 12.36
C THR A 111 10.50 2.33 12.09
N ASP A 112 9.48 2.81 12.80
CA ASP A 112 8.12 2.27 12.69
C ASP A 112 7.58 2.32 11.25
N ASP A 113 7.82 3.40 10.52
CA ASP A 113 7.42 3.58 9.13
C ASP A 113 8.16 2.62 8.18
N PHE A 114 9.44 2.34 8.43
CA PHE A 114 10.19 1.32 7.70
C PHE A 114 9.55 -0.05 7.91
N GLU A 115 9.24 -0.41 9.15
CA GLU A 115 8.61 -1.70 9.48
C GLU A 115 7.24 -1.83 8.82
N GLN A 116 6.42 -0.78 8.84
CA GLN A 116 5.10 -0.81 8.19
C GLN A 116 5.20 -0.90 6.67
N ARG A 117 6.14 -0.17 6.05
CA ARG A 117 6.41 -0.28 4.62
C ARG A 117 6.83 -1.70 4.23
N ILE A 118 7.72 -2.32 5.01
CA ILE A 118 8.14 -3.71 4.80
C ILE A 118 6.96 -4.66 4.98
N LYS A 119 6.16 -4.51 6.05
CA LYS A 119 4.96 -5.31 6.29
C LYS A 119 3.99 -5.24 5.11
N LEU A 120 3.68 -4.03 4.63
CA LEU A 120 2.82 -3.83 3.46
C LEU A 120 3.39 -4.48 2.20
N THR A 121 4.68 -4.29 1.94
CA THR A 121 5.36 -4.88 0.78
C THR A 121 5.31 -6.40 0.83
N GLN A 122 5.60 -7.00 1.99
CA GLN A 122 5.57 -8.45 2.18
C GLN A 122 4.16 -9.02 1.97
N THR A 123 3.13 -8.35 2.49
CA THR A 123 1.74 -8.75 2.28
C THR A 123 1.38 -8.75 0.80
N VAL A 124 1.69 -7.66 0.07
CA VAL A 124 1.37 -7.56 -1.36
C VAL A 124 2.14 -8.59 -2.18
N LEU A 125 3.43 -8.78 -1.92
CA LEU A 125 4.21 -9.83 -2.60
C LEU A 125 3.66 -11.23 -2.30
N GLY A 126 3.22 -11.48 -1.07
CA GLY A 126 2.59 -12.75 -0.67
C GLY A 126 1.32 -13.02 -1.46
N VAL A 127 0.43 -12.02 -1.55
CA VAL A 127 -0.79 -12.09 -2.37
C VAL A 127 -0.45 -12.38 -3.82
N LEU A 128 0.40 -11.56 -4.45
CA LEU A 128 0.75 -11.71 -5.87
C LEU A 128 1.43 -13.05 -6.17
N ALA A 129 2.26 -13.56 -5.25
CA ALA A 129 2.87 -14.88 -5.39
C ALA A 129 1.83 -16.01 -5.36
N ARG A 130 0.85 -15.94 -4.45
CA ARG A 130 -0.25 -16.93 -4.40
C ARG A 130 -1.16 -16.84 -5.62
N ARG A 131 -1.33 -15.65 -6.21
CA ARG A 131 -2.06 -15.45 -7.47
C ARG A 131 -1.24 -15.85 -8.72
N GLY A 132 0.00 -16.32 -8.54
CA GLY A 132 0.87 -16.77 -9.64
C GLY A 132 1.51 -15.64 -10.46
N VAL A 133 1.28 -14.38 -10.09
CA VAL A 133 1.80 -13.20 -10.83
C VAL A 133 3.31 -13.10 -10.72
N ILE A 134 3.87 -13.51 -9.57
CA ILE A 134 5.31 -13.47 -9.31
C ILE A 134 5.80 -14.78 -8.71
N LYS A 135 7.06 -15.11 -8.98
CA LYS A 135 7.85 -16.01 -8.11
C LYS A 135 8.61 -15.14 -7.12
N ALA A 136 8.10 -15.04 -5.90
CA ALA A 136 8.75 -14.29 -4.84
C ALA A 136 10.03 -14.98 -4.35
N ARG A 137 11.04 -14.18 -3.98
CA ARG A 137 12.18 -14.61 -3.17
C ARG A 137 11.75 -14.54 -1.71
N PHE A 138 12.15 -15.52 -0.91
CA PHE A 138 11.74 -15.62 0.48
C PHE A 138 12.94 -15.73 1.41
N GLU A 139 12.76 -15.22 2.62
CA GLU A 139 13.70 -15.37 3.73
C GLU A 139 12.98 -15.98 4.93
N GLU A 140 13.69 -16.79 5.72
CA GLU A 140 13.19 -17.32 6.99
C GLU A 140 13.70 -16.47 8.15
N GLN A 141 12.78 -15.93 8.94
CA GLN A 141 13.08 -15.19 10.15
C GLN A 141 12.14 -15.66 11.26
N GLY A 142 12.70 -16.10 12.40
CA GLY A 142 11.92 -16.55 13.55
C GLY A 142 10.97 -17.73 13.25
N GLY A 143 11.33 -18.62 12.33
CA GLY A 143 10.50 -19.77 11.93
C GLY A 143 9.34 -19.42 11.00
N LYS A 144 9.26 -18.18 10.52
CA LYS A 144 8.28 -17.73 9.52
C LYS A 144 8.99 -17.35 8.22
N ARG A 145 8.33 -17.61 7.09
CA ARG A 145 8.86 -17.37 5.75
C ARG A 145 8.21 -16.12 5.15
N TYR A 146 9.01 -15.13 4.79
CA TYR A 146 8.56 -13.82 4.31
C TYR A 146 9.02 -13.55 2.88
N PRO A 147 8.16 -13.02 2.00
CA PRO A 147 8.58 -12.63 0.66
C PRO A 147 9.40 -11.33 0.73
N ILE A 148 10.68 -11.38 0.36
CA ILE A 148 11.63 -10.26 0.45
C ILE A 148 11.88 -9.57 -0.90
N GLY A 149 11.26 -10.06 -1.98
CA GLY A 149 11.34 -9.44 -3.29
C GLY A 149 10.84 -10.33 -4.40
N VAL A 150 10.87 -9.81 -5.63
CA VAL A 150 10.52 -10.59 -6.82
C VAL A 150 11.76 -11.31 -7.35
N GLY A 151 11.59 -12.57 -7.78
CA GLY A 151 12.59 -13.32 -8.54
C GLY A 151 12.29 -13.28 -10.03
N THR A 152 11.08 -13.66 -10.42
CA THR A 152 10.58 -13.56 -11.81
C THR A 152 9.11 -13.17 -11.83
N TYR A 153 8.65 -12.61 -12.95
CA TYR A 153 7.26 -12.25 -13.19
C TYR A 153 6.62 -13.20 -14.21
N ASP A 154 5.32 -13.46 -14.06
CA ASP A 154 4.49 -13.96 -15.14
C ASP A 154 4.04 -12.78 -16.01
N GLN A 155 4.55 -12.71 -17.25
CA GLN A 155 4.31 -11.57 -18.14
C GLN A 155 2.84 -11.45 -18.57
N GLU A 156 2.12 -12.57 -18.69
CA GLU A 156 0.72 -12.54 -19.05
C GLU A 156 -0.08 -11.92 -17.90
N LEU A 157 0.12 -12.40 -16.67
CA LEU A 157 -0.61 -11.92 -15.49
C LEU A 157 -0.23 -10.49 -15.11
N MET A 158 1.02 -10.06 -15.33
CA MET A 158 1.44 -8.68 -15.11
C MET A 158 0.72 -7.67 -16.02
N SER A 159 0.25 -8.12 -17.19
CA SER A 159 -0.51 -7.30 -18.13
C SER A 159 -2.02 -7.28 -17.84
N LYS A 160 -2.51 -8.15 -16.95
CA LYS A 160 -3.94 -8.22 -16.63
C LYS A 160 -4.36 -7.07 -15.69
N PRO A 161 -5.63 -6.64 -15.77
CA PRO A 161 -6.17 -5.71 -14.79
C PRO A 161 -6.00 -6.24 -13.37
N LEU A 162 -5.50 -5.42 -12.45
CA LEU A 162 -5.23 -5.82 -11.07
C LEU A 162 -6.48 -6.35 -10.38
N ARG A 163 -7.64 -5.75 -10.66
CA ARG A 163 -8.94 -6.20 -10.14
C ARG A 163 -9.29 -7.65 -10.53
N GLU A 164 -8.80 -8.13 -11.68
CA GLU A 164 -9.03 -9.51 -12.13
C GLU A 164 -8.10 -10.48 -11.41
N ILE A 165 -6.87 -10.04 -11.15
CA ILE A 165 -5.88 -10.80 -10.36
C ILE A 165 -6.34 -10.96 -8.91
N LEU A 166 -6.94 -9.94 -8.32
CA LEU A 166 -7.31 -9.89 -6.91
C LEU A 166 -8.76 -10.32 -6.62
N GLN A 167 -9.48 -10.89 -7.60
CA GLN A 167 -10.85 -11.37 -7.37
C GLN A 167 -10.92 -12.34 -6.19
N PRO A 168 -12.00 -12.32 -5.40
CA PRO A 168 -12.24 -13.32 -4.35
C PRO A 168 -12.02 -14.74 -4.86
N THR A 169 -11.15 -15.50 -4.20
CA THR A 169 -11.02 -16.93 -4.47
C THR A 169 -12.02 -17.70 -3.60
N ALA A 170 -12.70 -18.67 -4.20
CA ALA A 170 -13.62 -19.58 -3.52
C ALA A 170 -12.92 -20.55 -2.55
#